data_AF-A0A4R8BX91-F1
#
_entry.id   AF-A0A4R8BX91-F1
#
_cell.length_a   1.000
_cell.length_b   1.000
_cell.length_c   1.000
_cell.angle_alpha   90.00
_cell.angle_beta   90.00
_cell.angle_gamma   90.00
#
_symmetry.space_group_name_H-M   'P 1'
#
loop_
_entity.id
_entity.type
_entity.pdbx_description
1 polymer ?
#
loop_
_entity_poly.entity_id
_entity_poly.type
_entity_poly.pdbx_seq_one_letter_code
_entity_poly.pdbx_strand_id
1 'polypeptide(L)'
;MSGLGARDIGHRVVVRHRIPGGLTDVIGVLQAWDPHGLAVRHVDSTVHEIATGDITAAKTIPEMPLRPVDVDQLFLTAALGRPAAETAYVGHWLLRASSGWTGRANSLLPTGSPGMPVSDVLRQAENFYDERGLPPQAQVRLGSPEDEEIRACGWVDARPEQSDVLVMHTTLDHVNPEPRYAVELAERPNAQWYAAAFDGPVPEVAPKVLEGAAKARFASVTLDGQVVAVGRGSMTGHWLGVDAIRVCEGYRRRGLGTAIVQGLARWAGPDGGRRTYLEVLLENAAAMATYTRLGYREAYRYRYLTSR
;
A
#
# COMPACT_ATOMS: atom_id res chain seq x y z
N MET A 1 -13.38 32.71 -13.93
CA MET A 1 -12.77 31.46 -13.45
C MET A 1 -12.52 31.58 -11.97
N SER A 2 -13.32 30.88 -11.17
CA SER A 2 -13.17 30.82 -9.72
C SER A 2 -12.06 29.84 -9.35
N GLY A 3 -11.00 30.33 -8.71
CA GLY A 3 -10.10 29.67 -7.75
C GLY A 3 -9.26 28.46 -8.19
N LEU A 4 -9.85 27.49 -8.90
CA LEU A 4 -9.25 26.20 -9.25
C LEU A 4 -8.50 26.26 -10.57
N GLY A 5 -7.43 25.48 -10.67
CA GLY A 5 -6.72 25.18 -11.92
C GLY A 5 -6.19 23.75 -11.96
N ALA A 6 -5.44 23.40 -13.00
CA ALA A 6 -4.84 22.08 -13.17
C ALA A 6 -3.98 21.63 -11.97
N ARG A 7 -3.39 22.58 -11.22
CA ARG A 7 -2.62 22.32 -9.99
C ARG A 7 -3.45 21.73 -8.85
N ASP A 8 -4.77 21.94 -8.88
CA ASP A 8 -5.69 21.52 -7.83
C ASP A 8 -6.26 20.11 -8.09
N ILE A 9 -5.87 19.47 -9.21
CA ILE A 9 -6.27 18.08 -9.53
C ILE A 9 -5.74 17.15 -8.45
N GLY A 10 -6.61 16.29 -7.92
CA GLY A 10 -6.35 15.41 -6.78
C GLY A 10 -6.70 16.01 -5.43
N HIS A 11 -6.99 17.32 -5.35
CA HIS A 11 -7.43 17.95 -4.11
C HIS A 11 -8.94 17.89 -3.93
N ARG A 12 -9.37 17.91 -2.67
CA ARG A 12 -10.79 18.02 -2.33
C ARG A 12 -11.27 19.43 -2.65
N VAL A 13 -12.38 19.53 -3.37
CA VAL A 13 -12.96 20.78 -3.85
C VAL A 13 -14.45 20.83 -3.51
N VAL A 14 -14.96 22.05 -3.44
CA VAL A 14 -16.39 22.32 -3.57
C VAL A 14 -16.58 23.16 -4.81
N VAL A 15 -17.50 22.75 -5.67
CA VAL A 15 -17.87 23.45 -6.90
C VAL A 15 -19.35 23.74 -6.86
N ARG A 16 -19.70 25.02 -6.79
CA ARG A 16 -21.06 25.51 -6.95
C ARG A 16 -21.33 25.76 -8.42
N HIS A 17 -22.36 25.12 -8.97
CA HIS A 17 -22.69 25.26 -10.38
C HIS A 17 -24.20 25.41 -10.61
N ARG A 18 -24.55 25.96 -11.78
CA ARG A 18 -25.94 26.09 -12.24
C ARG A 18 -26.50 24.75 -12.67
N ILE A 19 -27.77 24.54 -12.36
CA ILE A 19 -28.61 23.45 -12.84
C ILE A 19 -29.98 24.03 -13.26
N PRO A 20 -30.81 23.32 -14.04
CA PRO A 20 -32.17 23.76 -14.30
C PRO A 20 -32.92 24.04 -12.99
N GLY A 21 -33.38 25.28 -12.80
CA GLY A 21 -34.12 25.69 -11.61
C GLY A 21 -33.30 26.20 -10.42
N GLY A 22 -31.96 26.31 -10.53
CA GLY A 22 -31.19 26.93 -9.44
C GLY A 22 -29.68 26.68 -9.45
N LEU A 23 -29.11 26.61 -8.25
CA LEU A 23 -27.70 26.34 -7.97
C LEU A 23 -27.58 25.11 -7.08
N THR A 24 -26.54 24.31 -7.29
CA THR A 24 -26.19 23.19 -6.41
C THR A 24 -24.68 23.15 -6.18
N ASP A 25 -24.27 22.41 -5.14
CA ASP A 25 -22.87 22.21 -4.77
C ASP A 25 -22.48 20.75 -5.00
N VAL A 26 -21.35 20.54 -5.66
CA VAL A 26 -20.68 19.23 -5.72
C VAL A 26 -19.42 19.29 -4.87
N ILE A 27 -19.31 18.35 -3.92
CA ILE A 27 -18.15 18.20 -3.05
C ILE A 27 -17.43 16.89 -3.37
N GLY A 28 -16.15 16.94 -3.67
CA GLY A 28 -15.42 15.74 -4.04
C GLY A 28 -13.96 16.00 -4.38
N VAL A 29 -13.33 15.09 -5.11
CA VAL A 29 -11.93 15.22 -5.54
C VAL A 29 -11.89 15.69 -6.99
N LEU A 30 -11.18 16.78 -7.28
CA LEU A 30 -11.00 17.29 -8.65
C LEU A 30 -10.22 16.26 -9.48
N GLN A 31 -10.83 15.71 -10.53
CA GLN A 31 -10.24 14.68 -11.40
C GLN A 31 -9.60 15.25 -12.65
N ALA A 32 -10.26 16.24 -13.23
CA ALA A 32 -9.83 16.89 -14.44
C ALA A 32 -10.19 18.36 -14.37
N TRP A 33 -9.39 19.17 -15.05
CA TRP A 33 -9.61 20.58 -15.24
C TRP A 33 -9.01 20.97 -16.58
N ASP A 34 -9.78 21.72 -17.36
CA ASP A 34 -9.35 22.35 -18.59
C ASP A 34 -10.09 23.70 -18.77
N PRO A 35 -9.82 24.48 -19.83
CA PRO A 35 -10.51 25.74 -20.06
C PRO A 35 -12.04 25.61 -20.27
N HIS A 36 -12.53 24.45 -20.70
CA HIS A 36 -13.93 24.17 -21.01
C HIS A 36 -14.73 23.64 -19.81
N GLY A 37 -14.07 23.06 -18.82
CA GLY A 37 -14.74 22.64 -17.59
C GLY A 37 -13.84 21.91 -16.61
N LEU A 38 -14.49 21.23 -15.67
CA LEU A 38 -13.83 20.39 -14.69
C LEU A 38 -14.67 19.14 -14.39
N ALA A 39 -14.02 18.11 -13.84
CA ALA A 39 -14.67 16.90 -13.37
C ALA A 39 -14.39 16.72 -11.87
N VAL A 40 -15.45 16.53 -11.07
CA VAL A 40 -15.34 16.24 -9.63
C VAL A 40 -15.89 14.86 -9.33
N ARG A 41 -15.08 13.99 -8.73
CA ARG A 41 -15.56 12.70 -8.22
C ARG A 41 -16.12 12.88 -6.81
N HIS A 42 -17.42 12.64 -6.64
CA HIS A 42 -18.10 12.65 -5.36
C HIS A 42 -17.72 11.42 -4.51
N VAL A 43 -18.04 11.43 -3.21
CA VAL A 43 -17.66 10.36 -2.26
C VAL A 43 -18.32 9.01 -2.56
N ASP A 44 -19.44 9.00 -3.29
CA ASP A 44 -20.10 7.78 -3.79
C ASP A 44 -19.50 7.28 -5.13
N SER A 45 -18.33 7.80 -5.53
CA SER A 45 -17.63 7.51 -6.79
C SER A 45 -18.29 8.06 -8.06
N THR A 46 -19.42 8.78 -7.98
CA THR A 46 -20.00 9.44 -9.16
C THR A 46 -19.09 10.58 -9.64
N VAL A 47 -18.93 10.71 -10.97
CA VAL A 47 -18.14 11.79 -11.58
C VAL A 47 -19.09 12.84 -12.13
N HIS A 48 -18.98 14.06 -11.63
CA HIS A 48 -19.73 15.23 -12.09
C HIS A 48 -18.85 16.08 -13.00
N GLU A 49 -19.19 16.10 -14.29
CA GLU A 49 -18.59 17.02 -15.25
C GLU A 49 -19.37 18.35 -15.23
N ILE A 50 -18.64 19.45 -15.10
CA ILE A 50 -19.23 20.79 -14.94
C ILE A 50 -18.55 21.73 -15.92
N ALA A 51 -19.34 22.27 -16.86
CA ALA A 51 -18.86 23.23 -17.85
C ALA A 51 -18.47 24.57 -17.19
N THR A 52 -17.40 25.20 -17.67
CA THR A 52 -16.88 26.47 -17.14
C THR A 52 -17.95 27.57 -17.07
N GLY A 53 -18.91 27.58 -18.02
CA GLY A 53 -20.01 28.54 -18.06
C GLY A 53 -21.01 28.41 -16.90
N ASP A 54 -21.15 27.21 -16.32
CA ASP A 54 -22.09 26.92 -15.24
C ASP A 54 -21.48 27.09 -13.85
N ILE A 55 -20.16 27.15 -13.74
CA ILE A 55 -19.46 27.32 -12.47
C ILE A 55 -19.67 28.74 -11.95
N THR A 56 -20.22 28.85 -10.75
CA THR A 56 -20.44 30.15 -10.07
C THR A 56 -19.40 30.40 -8.98
N ALA A 57 -18.97 29.34 -8.29
CA ALA A 57 -17.86 29.39 -7.35
C ALA A 57 -17.17 28.03 -7.29
N ALA A 58 -15.85 28.02 -7.14
CA ALA A 58 -15.07 26.82 -6.96
C ALA A 58 -13.84 27.13 -6.10
N LYS A 59 -13.56 26.27 -5.14
CA LYS A 59 -12.37 26.38 -4.28
C LYS A 59 -11.94 25.00 -3.77
N THR A 60 -10.66 24.90 -3.43
CA THR A 60 -10.16 23.78 -2.62
C THR A 60 -10.73 23.88 -1.20
N ILE A 61 -10.98 22.73 -0.60
CA ILE A 61 -11.38 22.60 0.80
C ILE A 61 -10.44 21.62 1.51
N PRO A 62 -10.31 21.69 2.84
CA PRO A 62 -9.49 20.74 3.57
C PRO A 62 -9.87 19.29 3.24
N GLU A 63 -8.85 18.44 3.13
CA GLU A 63 -9.03 16.99 3.10
C GLU A 63 -9.87 16.57 4.31
N MET A 64 -10.75 15.56 4.14
CA MET A 64 -11.31 14.95 5.34
C MET A 64 -10.16 14.31 6.12
N PRO A 65 -10.11 14.47 7.46
CA PRO A 65 -9.19 13.71 8.27
C PRO A 65 -9.32 12.23 7.91
N LEU A 66 -8.19 11.58 7.64
CA LEU A 66 -8.19 10.14 7.50
C LEU A 66 -8.70 9.56 8.82
N ARG A 67 -9.77 8.76 8.73
CA ARG A 67 -10.27 8.05 9.90
C ARG A 67 -9.14 7.17 10.46
N PRO A 68 -8.96 7.13 11.79
CA PRO A 68 -8.04 6.20 12.42
C PRO A 68 -8.22 4.78 11.87
N VAL A 69 -7.12 4.03 11.81
CA VAL A 69 -7.14 2.60 11.49
C VAL A 69 -7.08 1.82 12.80
N ASP A 70 -7.74 0.67 12.81
CA ASP A 70 -7.36 -0.39 13.75
C ASP A 70 -5.99 -0.92 13.28
N VAL A 71 -4.95 -0.59 14.04
CA VAL A 71 -3.56 -0.93 13.72
C VAL A 71 -3.31 -2.44 13.82
N ASP A 72 -3.95 -3.13 14.77
CA ASP A 72 -3.82 -4.59 14.91
C ASP A 72 -4.45 -5.29 13.71
N GLN A 73 -5.66 -4.86 13.32
CA GLN A 73 -6.32 -5.38 12.14
C GLN A 73 -5.49 -5.11 10.87
N LEU A 74 -4.95 -3.89 10.71
CA LEU A 74 -4.13 -3.57 9.54
C LEU A 74 -2.82 -4.36 9.51
N PHE A 75 -2.22 -4.64 10.67
CA PHE A 75 -1.00 -5.44 10.77
C PHE A 75 -1.21 -6.88 10.30
N LEU A 76 -2.31 -7.52 10.72
CA LEU A 76 -2.70 -8.84 10.21
C LEU A 76 -3.10 -8.77 8.72
N THR A 77 -3.83 -7.73 8.31
CA THR A 77 -4.23 -7.50 6.91
C THR A 77 -3.00 -7.44 5.99
N ALA A 78 -1.94 -6.75 6.42
CA ALA A 78 -0.68 -6.65 5.70
C ALA A 78 0.00 -8.01 5.49
N ALA A 79 -0.01 -8.85 6.52
CA ALA A 79 0.52 -10.21 6.44
C ALA A 79 -0.30 -11.10 5.48
N LEU A 80 -1.63 -11.01 5.52
CA LEU A 80 -2.52 -11.79 4.66
C LEU A 80 -2.48 -11.35 3.19
N GLY A 81 -2.21 -10.05 2.93
CA GLY A 81 -2.02 -9.54 1.57
C GLY A 81 -0.75 -10.06 0.90
N ARG A 82 0.17 -10.64 1.67
CA ARG A 82 1.38 -11.29 1.16
C ARG A 82 1.67 -12.57 1.94
N PRO A 83 0.89 -13.63 1.67
CA PRO A 83 0.97 -14.84 2.45
C PRO A 83 2.34 -15.50 2.27
N ALA A 84 2.83 -16.11 3.35
CA ALA A 84 4.06 -16.86 3.34
C ALA A 84 3.89 -18.20 2.62
N ALA A 85 5.02 -18.79 2.20
CA ALA A 85 5.02 -20.11 1.60
C ALA A 85 4.55 -21.19 2.57
N GLU A 86 4.81 -20.99 3.86
CA GLU A 86 4.38 -21.82 4.97
C GLU A 86 3.98 -20.94 6.15
N THR A 87 2.92 -21.33 6.85
CA THR A 87 2.41 -20.64 8.04
C THR A 87 2.06 -21.63 9.14
N ALA A 88 2.28 -21.22 10.39
CA ALA A 88 1.80 -21.93 11.58
C ALA A 88 1.30 -20.91 12.62
N TYR A 89 0.46 -21.34 13.55
CA TYR A 89 -0.03 -20.50 14.64
C TYR A 89 0.45 -21.04 15.99
N VAL A 90 0.81 -20.12 16.89
CA VAL A 90 0.99 -20.40 18.32
C VAL A 90 0.10 -19.42 19.08
N GLY A 91 -1.04 -19.89 19.59
CA GLY A 91 -2.12 -19.00 20.00
C GLY A 91 -2.57 -18.13 18.82
N HIS A 92 -2.63 -16.81 19.01
CA HIS A 92 -2.94 -15.87 17.91
C HIS A 92 -1.71 -15.38 17.13
N TRP A 93 -0.51 -15.76 17.54
CA TRP A 93 0.73 -15.35 16.86
C TRP A 93 0.96 -16.20 15.61
N LEU A 94 1.30 -15.53 14.51
CA LEU A 94 1.45 -16.15 13.20
C LEU A 94 2.94 -16.32 12.85
N LEU A 95 3.39 -17.56 12.75
CA LEU A 95 4.70 -17.94 12.23
C LEU A 95 4.65 -18.02 10.71
N ARG A 96 5.67 -17.48 10.03
CA ARG A 96 5.72 -17.39 8.57
C ARG A 96 7.11 -17.77 8.09
N ALA A 97 7.19 -18.75 7.20
CA ALA A 97 8.44 -19.17 6.57
C ALA A 97 8.33 -19.15 5.05
N SER A 98 9.33 -18.55 4.42
CA SER A 98 9.45 -18.40 2.97
C SER A 98 10.92 -18.41 2.56
N SER A 99 11.68 -19.42 3.00
CA SER A 99 13.10 -19.60 2.64
C SER A 99 13.96 -18.34 2.83
N GLY A 100 13.72 -17.57 3.89
CA GLY A 100 14.43 -16.32 4.19
C GLY A 100 13.94 -15.09 3.43
N TRP A 101 12.94 -15.21 2.54
CA TRP A 101 12.51 -14.13 1.67
C TRP A 101 10.99 -13.90 1.63
N THR A 102 10.50 -12.68 1.68
CA THR A 102 11.10 -11.49 2.33
C THR A 102 10.89 -11.59 3.84
N GLY A 103 11.50 -10.73 4.65
CA GLY A 103 11.15 -10.63 6.08
C GLY A 103 9.64 -10.55 6.35
N ARG A 104 8.87 -9.85 5.50
CA ARG A 104 7.41 -9.72 5.61
C ARG A 104 6.63 -11.03 5.43
N ALA A 105 7.27 -12.07 4.91
CA ALA A 105 6.72 -13.41 4.71
C ALA A 105 7.60 -14.49 5.37
N ASN A 106 8.60 -14.06 6.15
CA ASN A 106 9.61 -14.91 6.77
C ASN A 106 9.95 -14.37 8.17
N SER A 107 8.92 -14.17 8.98
CA SER A 107 9.07 -13.72 10.36
C SER A 107 7.80 -14.02 11.15
N LEU A 108 7.96 -14.16 12.46
CA LEU A 108 6.87 -14.18 13.41
C LEU A 108 6.14 -12.84 13.33
N LEU A 109 4.81 -12.89 13.34
CA LEU A 109 3.90 -11.76 13.44
C LEU A 109 3.16 -11.87 14.79
N PRO A 110 3.57 -11.10 15.81
CA PRO A 110 2.93 -11.11 17.11
C PRO A 110 1.67 -10.25 17.07
N THR A 111 0.51 -10.89 16.94
CA THR A 111 -0.80 -10.24 16.92
C THR A 111 -1.72 -10.88 17.95
N GLY A 112 -2.16 -10.10 18.94
CA GLY A 112 -3.07 -10.56 19.99
C GLY A 112 -2.41 -11.50 20.99
N SER A 113 -3.22 -12.17 21.81
CA SER A 113 -2.73 -13.05 22.88
C SER A 113 -2.20 -14.38 22.35
N PRO A 114 -1.00 -14.81 22.75
CA PRO A 114 -0.51 -16.15 22.43
C PRO A 114 -1.06 -17.26 23.36
N GLY A 115 -1.84 -16.90 24.40
CA GLY A 115 -2.45 -17.88 25.32
C GLY A 115 -1.49 -18.54 26.30
N MET A 116 -0.22 -18.12 26.33
CA MET A 116 0.84 -18.63 27.23
C MET A 116 1.91 -17.54 27.43
N PRO A 117 2.90 -17.72 28.35
CA PRO A 117 3.98 -16.75 28.53
C PRO A 117 4.76 -16.50 27.24
N VAL A 118 5.09 -15.23 26.95
CA VAL A 118 5.79 -14.82 25.71
C VAL A 118 7.10 -15.58 25.52
N SER A 119 7.85 -15.85 26.58
CA SER A 119 9.10 -16.64 26.54
C SER A 119 8.91 -18.04 25.95
N ASP A 120 7.76 -18.69 26.21
CA ASP A 120 7.49 -20.06 25.75
C ASP A 120 7.09 -20.06 24.26
N VAL A 121 6.36 -19.04 23.84
CA VAL A 121 5.98 -18.81 22.44
C VAL A 121 7.21 -18.53 21.60
N LEU A 122 8.13 -17.68 22.10
CA LEU A 122 9.38 -17.37 21.41
C LEU A 122 10.25 -18.61 21.26
N ARG A 123 10.31 -19.49 22.26
CA ARG A 123 11.01 -20.78 22.14
C ARG A 123 10.40 -21.68 21.05
N GLN A 124 9.07 -21.72 20.93
CA GLN A 124 8.40 -22.44 19.85
C GLN A 124 8.68 -21.80 18.48
N ALA A 125 8.71 -20.48 18.41
CA ALA A 125 9.06 -19.75 17.20
C ALA A 125 10.50 -20.06 16.77
N GLU A 126 11.46 -20.05 17.70
CA GLU A 126 12.85 -20.41 17.46
C GLU A 126 12.98 -21.82 16.89
N ASN A 127 12.32 -22.81 17.51
CA ASN A 127 12.32 -24.18 17.00
C ASN A 127 11.74 -24.26 15.58
N PHE A 128 10.63 -23.56 15.31
CA PHE A 128 10.02 -23.51 13.98
C PHE A 128 11.00 -23.00 12.91
N TYR A 129 11.79 -21.96 13.21
CA TYR A 129 12.77 -21.43 12.27
C TYR A 129 14.03 -22.31 12.18
N ASP A 130 14.52 -22.86 13.29
CA ASP A 130 15.68 -23.73 13.35
C ASP A 130 15.49 -25.02 12.54
N GLU A 131 14.32 -25.67 12.64
CA GLU A 131 13.94 -26.85 11.83
C GLU A 131 14.00 -26.58 10.32
N ARG A 132 13.89 -25.31 9.92
CA ARG A 132 13.91 -24.86 8.53
C ARG A 132 15.27 -24.27 8.13
N GLY A 133 16.25 -24.26 9.03
CA GLY A 133 17.55 -23.62 8.81
C GLY A 133 17.45 -22.10 8.62
N LEU A 134 16.46 -21.45 9.23
CA LEU A 134 16.20 -20.02 9.12
C LEU A 134 16.54 -19.29 10.42
N PRO A 135 17.06 -18.05 10.36
CA PRO A 135 17.21 -17.24 11.56
C PRO A 135 15.83 -16.84 12.09
N PRO A 136 15.57 -16.99 13.41
CA PRO A 136 14.32 -16.56 14.00
C PRO A 136 14.22 -15.03 13.94
N GLN A 137 13.14 -14.53 13.35
CA GLN A 137 12.84 -13.11 13.27
C GLN A 137 11.41 -12.83 13.70
N ALA A 138 11.18 -11.69 14.35
CA ALA A 138 9.86 -11.19 14.71
C ALA A 138 9.65 -9.80 14.09
N GLN A 139 8.59 -9.63 13.31
CA GLN A 139 8.17 -8.32 12.83
C GLN A 139 7.36 -7.67 13.94
N VAL A 140 7.88 -6.64 14.59
CA VAL A 140 7.25 -5.99 15.75
C VAL A 140 6.87 -4.56 15.43
N ARG A 141 5.67 -4.13 15.83
CA ARG A 141 5.27 -2.73 15.73
C ARG A 141 6.00 -1.94 16.82
N LEU A 142 6.57 -0.80 16.45
CA LEU A 142 7.35 -0.02 17.40
C LEU A 142 6.49 0.50 18.56
N GLY A 143 6.92 0.22 19.78
CA GLY A 143 6.23 0.65 21.00
C GLY A 143 4.93 -0.08 21.29
N SER A 144 4.66 -1.23 20.65
CA SER A 144 3.56 -2.10 21.07
C SER A 144 3.96 -2.94 22.27
N PRO A 145 3.00 -3.45 23.07
CA PRO A 145 3.30 -4.35 24.17
C PRO A 145 4.17 -5.55 23.74
N GLU A 146 3.93 -6.09 22.54
CA GLU A 146 4.71 -7.22 22.02
C GLU A 146 6.17 -6.84 21.70
N ASP A 147 6.46 -5.59 21.30
CA ASP A 147 7.84 -5.11 21.12
C ASP A 147 8.59 -5.12 22.47
N GLU A 148 7.97 -4.58 23.52
CA GLU A 148 8.54 -4.55 24.87
C GLU A 148 8.74 -5.96 25.45
N GLU A 149 7.72 -6.83 25.35
CA GLU A 149 7.77 -8.19 25.88
C GLU A 149 8.80 -9.07 25.17
N ILE A 150 8.92 -8.95 23.84
CA ILE A 150 9.90 -9.72 23.06
C ILE A 150 11.32 -9.24 23.38
N ARG A 151 11.55 -7.92 23.50
CA ARG A 151 12.84 -7.38 23.91
C ARG A 151 13.22 -7.76 25.34
N ALA A 152 12.25 -7.82 26.26
CA ALA A 152 12.49 -8.30 27.62
C ALA A 152 12.96 -9.77 27.66
N CYS A 153 12.67 -10.54 26.61
CA CYS A 153 13.20 -11.90 26.41
C CYS A 153 14.59 -11.92 25.75
N GLY A 154 15.26 -10.78 25.58
CA GLY A 154 16.62 -10.67 25.06
C GLY A 154 16.73 -10.55 23.53
N TRP A 155 15.61 -10.41 22.82
CA TRP A 155 15.63 -10.19 21.37
C TRP A 155 16.08 -8.76 21.06
N VAL A 156 16.89 -8.61 20.00
CA VAL A 156 17.51 -7.34 19.58
C VAL A 156 17.13 -6.99 18.14
N ASP A 157 17.42 -5.76 17.71
CA ASP A 157 17.17 -5.33 16.34
C ASP A 157 17.97 -6.21 15.36
N ALA A 158 17.27 -6.91 14.46
CA ALA A 158 17.90 -7.78 13.45
C ALA A 158 18.67 -6.99 12.39
N ARG A 159 18.41 -5.68 12.29
CA ARG A 159 18.98 -4.76 11.30
C ARG A 159 19.15 -3.37 11.93
N PRO A 160 20.07 -3.19 12.88
CA PRO A 160 20.17 -1.96 13.68
C PRO A 160 20.47 -0.71 12.82
N GLU A 161 21.15 -0.89 11.70
CA GLU A 161 21.49 0.19 10.74
C GLU A 161 20.37 0.49 9.73
N GLN A 162 19.31 -0.31 9.68
CA GLN A 162 18.19 -0.11 8.75
C GLN A 162 17.13 0.79 9.39
N SER A 163 16.68 1.79 8.63
CA SER A 163 15.57 2.64 9.06
C SER A 163 14.25 1.87 9.26
N ASP A 164 13.35 2.42 10.08
CA ASP A 164 12.02 1.84 10.32
C ASP A 164 11.26 1.59 9.01
N VAL A 165 10.44 0.54 8.99
CA VAL A 165 9.44 0.40 7.93
C VAL A 165 8.17 1.11 8.36
N LEU A 166 7.75 2.09 7.57
CA LEU A 166 6.49 2.80 7.74
C LEU A 166 5.40 2.04 7.00
N VAL A 167 4.31 1.78 7.69
CA VAL A 167 3.06 1.36 7.06
C VAL A 167 2.21 2.60 6.91
N MET A 168 1.91 2.95 5.67
CA MET A 168 1.12 4.11 5.34
C MET A 168 -0.22 3.70 4.75
N HIS A 169 -1.26 4.50 4.97
CA HIS A 169 -2.59 4.23 4.46
C HIS A 169 -3.32 5.49 3.97
N THR A 170 -4.32 5.29 3.12
CA THR A 170 -5.30 6.31 2.72
C THR A 170 -6.60 5.67 2.23
N THR A 171 -7.55 6.48 1.75
CA THR A 171 -8.77 6.02 1.09
C THR A 171 -8.54 5.82 -0.40
N LEU A 172 -9.21 4.84 -1.02
CA LEU A 172 -9.09 4.61 -2.46
C LEU A 172 -9.51 5.83 -3.28
N ASP A 173 -10.47 6.62 -2.79
CA ASP A 173 -10.96 7.83 -3.45
C ASP A 173 -9.89 8.91 -3.67
N HIS A 174 -8.81 8.90 -2.89
CA HIS A 174 -7.69 9.83 -3.08
C HIS A 174 -6.69 9.34 -4.13
N VAL A 175 -6.66 8.03 -4.38
CA VAL A 175 -5.59 7.39 -5.16
C VAL A 175 -6.07 6.76 -6.46
N ASN A 176 -7.35 6.86 -6.80
CA ASN A 176 -7.92 6.30 -8.04
C ASN A 176 -8.24 7.30 -9.19
N PRO A 177 -7.63 8.51 -9.31
CA PRO A 177 -7.78 9.29 -10.54
C PRO A 177 -7.22 8.52 -11.75
N GLU A 178 -7.64 8.91 -12.95
CA GLU A 178 -7.18 8.28 -14.19
C GLU A 178 -5.63 8.41 -14.29
N PRO A 179 -4.90 7.29 -14.45
CA PRO A 179 -3.45 7.33 -14.52
C PRO A 179 -2.99 8.01 -15.80
N ARG A 180 -1.91 8.79 -15.70
CA ARG A 180 -1.28 9.45 -16.86
C ARG A 180 -0.75 8.47 -17.92
N TYR A 181 -0.47 7.23 -17.52
CA TYR A 181 0.02 6.17 -18.38
C TYR A 181 -0.97 5.02 -18.37
N ALA A 182 -1.14 4.35 -19.50
CA ALA A 182 -1.89 3.10 -19.55
C ALA A 182 -1.22 2.06 -18.64
N VAL A 183 -1.98 1.54 -17.69
CA VAL A 183 -1.52 0.50 -16.75
C VAL A 183 -2.18 -0.81 -17.15
N GLU A 184 -1.38 -1.78 -17.55
CA GLU A 184 -1.83 -3.14 -17.80
C GLU A 184 -1.88 -3.90 -16.46
N LEU A 185 -2.99 -4.61 -16.22
CA LEU A 185 -3.19 -5.40 -15.01
C LEU A 185 -3.39 -6.87 -15.39
N ALA A 186 -2.41 -7.71 -15.04
CA ALA A 186 -2.48 -9.15 -15.26
C ALA A 186 -2.85 -9.90 -13.98
N GLU A 187 -3.50 -11.07 -14.11
CA GLU A 187 -3.78 -11.96 -12.97
C GLU A 187 -2.51 -12.64 -12.45
N ARG A 188 -1.52 -12.82 -13.32
CA ARG A 188 -0.21 -13.40 -13.00
C ARG A 188 0.90 -12.54 -13.61
N PRO A 189 2.07 -12.45 -12.95
CA PRO A 189 3.23 -11.77 -13.52
C PRO A 189 3.84 -12.63 -14.62
N ASN A 190 4.33 -11.99 -15.68
CA ASN A 190 5.13 -12.65 -16.71
C ASN A 190 6.63 -12.43 -16.45
N ALA A 191 7.48 -13.00 -17.29
CA ALA A 191 8.93 -12.87 -17.17
C ALA A 191 9.42 -11.41 -17.23
N GLN A 192 8.78 -10.55 -18.03
CA GLN A 192 9.13 -9.13 -18.13
C GLN A 192 8.78 -8.37 -16.85
N TRP A 193 7.65 -8.70 -16.22
CA TRP A 193 7.27 -8.14 -14.92
C TRP A 193 8.29 -8.48 -13.85
N TYR A 194 8.71 -9.75 -13.77
CA TYR A 194 9.76 -10.18 -12.83
C TYR A 194 11.10 -9.51 -13.11
N ALA A 195 11.52 -9.43 -14.37
CA ALA A 195 12.76 -8.75 -14.76
C ALA A 195 12.74 -7.26 -14.39
N ALA A 196 11.59 -6.60 -14.45
CA ALA A 196 11.45 -5.21 -14.03
C ALA A 196 11.33 -5.04 -12.50
N ALA A 197 10.83 -6.05 -11.77
CA ALA A 197 10.62 -6.00 -10.33
C ALA A 197 11.90 -6.24 -9.51
N PHE A 198 12.91 -6.90 -10.07
CA PHE A 198 14.15 -7.28 -9.40
C PHE A 198 15.37 -6.76 -10.16
N ASP A 199 16.35 -6.20 -9.44
CA ASP A 199 17.64 -5.76 -10.03
C ASP A 199 18.62 -6.95 -10.22
N GLY A 200 18.21 -8.18 -9.88
CA GLY A 200 19.03 -9.40 -9.92
C GLY A 200 18.18 -10.67 -9.96
N PRO A 201 18.75 -11.85 -9.64
CA PRO A 201 18.03 -13.11 -9.65
C PRO A 201 16.78 -13.07 -8.79
N VAL A 202 15.66 -13.55 -9.32
CA VAL A 202 14.41 -13.70 -8.58
C VAL A 202 14.59 -14.86 -7.59
N PRO A 203 14.37 -14.66 -6.28
CA PRO A 203 14.41 -15.75 -5.31
C PRO A 203 13.41 -16.85 -5.69
N GLU A 204 13.80 -18.11 -5.55
CA GLU A 204 12.97 -19.26 -5.96
C GLU A 204 11.58 -19.27 -5.30
N VAL A 205 11.50 -18.81 -4.05
CA VAL A 205 10.25 -18.72 -3.28
C VAL A 205 9.37 -17.53 -3.67
N ALA A 206 9.90 -16.57 -4.45
CA ALA A 206 9.21 -15.31 -4.73
C ALA A 206 7.89 -15.48 -5.49
N PRO A 207 7.78 -16.35 -6.52
CA PRO A 207 6.49 -16.63 -7.15
C PRO A 207 5.44 -17.11 -6.15
N LYS A 208 5.79 -18.04 -5.25
CA LYS A 208 4.86 -18.58 -4.25
C LYS A 208 4.32 -17.48 -3.33
N VAL A 209 5.16 -16.53 -2.93
CA VAL A 209 4.77 -15.42 -2.03
C VAL A 209 4.04 -14.30 -2.77
N LEU A 210 4.52 -13.88 -3.94
CA LEU A 210 3.94 -12.77 -4.70
C LEU A 210 2.59 -13.17 -5.33
N GLU A 211 2.47 -14.39 -5.85
CA GLU A 211 1.22 -14.90 -6.44
C GLU A 211 0.28 -15.51 -5.39
N GLY A 212 0.72 -15.72 -4.15
CA GLY A 212 -0.02 -16.49 -3.16
C GLY A 212 -1.28 -15.81 -2.60
N ALA A 213 -1.46 -14.50 -2.77
CA ALA A 213 -2.66 -13.84 -2.28
C ALA A 213 -3.88 -14.23 -3.12
N ALA A 214 -5.00 -14.55 -2.45
CA ALA A 214 -6.21 -15.07 -3.10
C ALA A 214 -6.75 -14.17 -4.22
N LYS A 215 -6.54 -12.85 -4.10
CA LYS A 215 -6.93 -11.87 -5.12
C LYS A 215 -5.82 -10.85 -5.30
N ALA A 216 -5.06 -11.00 -6.39
CA ALA A 216 -3.98 -10.08 -6.74
C ALA A 216 -4.03 -9.66 -8.22
N ARG A 217 -3.39 -8.53 -8.49
CA ARG A 217 -3.05 -8.05 -9.83
C ARG A 217 -1.62 -7.57 -9.89
N PHE A 218 -1.03 -7.82 -11.04
CA PHE A 218 0.34 -7.44 -11.38
C PHE A 218 0.25 -6.33 -12.40
N ALA A 219 0.52 -5.11 -11.93
CA ALA A 219 0.49 -3.91 -12.73
C ALA A 219 1.80 -3.73 -13.48
N SER A 220 1.71 -3.27 -14.71
CA SER A 220 2.86 -2.85 -15.50
C SER A 220 2.55 -1.64 -16.38
N VAL A 221 3.60 -0.86 -16.68
CA VAL A 221 3.58 0.16 -17.73
C VAL A 221 4.68 -0.16 -18.72
N THR A 222 4.30 -0.22 -20.00
CA THR A 222 5.21 -0.48 -21.11
C THR A 222 5.43 0.80 -21.90
N LEU A 223 6.69 1.20 -22.08
CA LEU A 223 7.11 2.30 -22.95
C LEU A 223 8.15 1.77 -23.94
N ASP A 224 8.03 2.15 -25.21
CA ASP A 224 8.96 1.74 -26.28
C ASP A 224 9.19 0.22 -26.35
N GLY A 225 8.12 -0.56 -26.10
CA GLY A 225 8.15 -2.04 -26.11
C GLY A 225 8.79 -2.69 -24.88
N GLN A 226 9.19 -1.91 -23.87
CA GLN A 226 9.81 -2.39 -22.64
C GLN A 226 8.90 -2.14 -21.43
N VAL A 227 8.78 -3.13 -20.53
CA VAL A 227 8.18 -2.91 -19.20
C VAL A 227 9.12 -2.04 -18.36
N VAL A 228 8.69 -0.83 -18.04
CA VAL A 228 9.52 0.20 -17.37
C VAL A 228 9.09 0.51 -15.94
N ALA A 229 7.88 0.09 -15.57
CA ALA A 229 7.37 0.19 -14.22
C ALA A 229 6.46 -0.99 -13.91
N VAL A 230 6.53 -1.46 -12.68
CA VAL A 230 5.71 -2.57 -12.18
C VAL A 230 5.23 -2.29 -10.77
N GLY A 231 4.19 -2.99 -10.36
CA GLY A 231 3.72 -3.08 -8.98
C GLY A 231 2.74 -4.22 -8.81
N ARG A 232 2.44 -4.56 -7.57
CA ARG A 232 1.50 -5.59 -7.19
C ARG A 232 0.43 -4.98 -6.30
N GLY A 233 -0.83 -5.30 -6.59
CA GLY A 233 -1.97 -5.03 -5.71
C GLY A 233 -2.58 -6.34 -5.23
N SER A 234 -2.88 -6.42 -3.93
CA SER A 234 -3.56 -7.58 -3.33
C SER A 234 -4.74 -7.13 -2.48
N MET A 235 -5.86 -7.83 -2.58
CA MET A 235 -7.06 -7.54 -1.80
C MET A 235 -7.16 -8.42 -0.55
N THR A 236 -7.35 -7.79 0.61
CA THR A 236 -7.67 -8.44 1.88
C THR A 236 -8.87 -7.73 2.50
N GLY A 237 -10.06 -8.32 2.39
CA GLY A 237 -11.31 -7.62 2.73
C GLY A 237 -11.49 -6.36 1.87
N HIS A 238 -11.68 -5.20 2.52
CA HIS A 238 -11.82 -3.91 1.84
C HIS A 238 -10.49 -3.15 1.65
N TRP A 239 -9.36 -3.79 1.95
CA TRP A 239 -8.03 -3.21 1.82
C TRP A 239 -7.33 -3.65 0.54
N LEU A 240 -6.81 -2.67 -0.20
CA LEU A 240 -5.80 -2.87 -1.23
C LEU A 240 -4.41 -2.74 -0.60
N GLY A 241 -3.65 -3.82 -0.53
CA GLY A 241 -2.22 -3.77 -0.26
C GLY A 241 -1.47 -3.49 -1.56
N VAL A 242 -0.58 -2.49 -1.57
CA VAL A 242 0.27 -2.18 -2.71
C VAL A 242 1.73 -2.42 -2.37
N ASP A 243 2.40 -3.22 -3.18
CA ASP A 243 3.82 -3.54 -3.02
C ASP A 243 4.53 -3.83 -4.33
N ALA A 244 5.80 -4.26 -4.25
CA ALA A 244 6.65 -4.57 -5.40
C ALA A 244 6.71 -3.43 -6.44
N ILE A 245 6.51 -2.18 -6.00
CA ILE A 245 6.58 -1.02 -6.88
C ILE A 245 8.04 -0.80 -7.26
N ARG A 246 8.31 -0.88 -8.56
CA ARG A 246 9.62 -0.61 -9.13
C ARG A 246 9.46 0.21 -10.40
N VAL A 247 10.34 1.19 -10.57
CA VAL A 247 10.47 1.97 -11.82
C VAL A 247 11.92 1.89 -12.25
N CYS A 248 12.13 1.43 -13.49
CA CYS A 248 13.44 1.35 -14.12
C CYS A 248 14.14 2.71 -14.03
N GLU A 249 15.45 2.71 -13.75
CA GLU A 249 16.19 3.91 -13.36
C GLU A 249 16.05 5.08 -14.35
N GLY A 250 16.22 4.80 -15.66
CA GLY A 250 16.08 5.81 -16.72
C GLY A 250 14.68 6.42 -16.86
N TYR A 251 13.66 5.82 -16.26
CA TYR A 251 12.26 6.23 -16.35
C TYR A 251 11.72 6.85 -15.04
N ARG A 252 12.55 6.94 -13.98
CA ARG A 252 12.15 7.53 -12.70
C ARG A 252 11.80 9.01 -12.82
N ARG A 253 11.06 9.51 -11.83
CA ARG A 253 10.59 10.92 -11.74
C ARG A 253 9.67 11.38 -12.88
N ARG A 254 9.06 10.44 -13.61
CA ARG A 254 8.09 10.72 -14.68
C ARG A 254 6.62 10.46 -14.29
N GLY A 255 6.37 10.13 -13.02
CA GLY A 255 5.03 9.80 -12.51
C GLY A 255 4.59 8.34 -12.70
N LEU A 256 5.48 7.45 -13.14
CA LEU A 256 5.14 6.03 -13.40
C LEU A 256 4.73 5.26 -12.13
N GLY A 257 5.41 5.49 -10.99
CA GLY A 257 5.01 4.87 -9.72
C GLY A 257 3.62 5.31 -9.27
N THR A 258 3.28 6.59 -9.50
CA THR A 258 1.93 7.12 -9.27
C THR A 258 0.90 6.44 -10.17
N ALA A 259 1.19 6.28 -11.47
CA ALA A 259 0.33 5.56 -12.40
C ALA A 259 0.07 4.11 -11.94
N ILE A 260 1.10 3.38 -11.50
CA ILE A 260 0.95 2.01 -10.97
C ILE A 260 -0.02 1.97 -9.78
N VAL A 261 0.15 2.85 -8.79
CA VAL A 261 -0.76 2.93 -7.63
C VAL A 261 -2.19 3.26 -8.07
N GLN A 262 -2.36 4.20 -9.00
CA GLN A 262 -3.66 4.61 -9.52
C GLN A 262 -4.38 3.50 -10.30
N GLY A 263 -3.67 2.78 -11.17
CA GLY A 263 -4.21 1.64 -11.90
C GLY A 263 -4.69 0.53 -10.95
N LEU A 264 -3.89 0.20 -9.94
CA LEU A 264 -4.27 -0.79 -8.91
C LEU A 264 -5.47 -0.32 -8.07
N ALA A 265 -5.51 0.96 -7.68
CA ALA A 265 -6.63 1.53 -6.94
C ALA A 265 -7.94 1.50 -7.75
N ARG A 266 -7.88 1.79 -9.05
CA ARG A 266 -9.03 1.71 -9.96
C ARG A 266 -9.55 0.27 -10.11
N TRP A 267 -8.65 -0.71 -10.20
CA TRP A 267 -9.02 -2.12 -10.22
C TRP A 267 -9.70 -2.57 -8.91
N ALA A 268 -9.18 -2.14 -7.76
CA ALA A 268 -9.69 -2.57 -6.47
C ALA A 268 -11.10 -2.02 -6.14
N GLY A 269 -11.48 -0.87 -6.69
CA GLY A 269 -12.75 -0.19 -6.37
C GLY A 269 -14.01 -1.03 -6.64
N PRO A 270 -14.23 -1.50 -7.89
CA PRO A 270 -15.35 -2.39 -8.25
C PRO A 270 -15.38 -3.69 -7.42
N ASP A 271 -14.21 -4.12 -6.96
CA ASP A 271 -14.01 -5.33 -6.16
C ASP A 271 -14.21 -5.13 -4.65
N GLY A 272 -14.77 -3.99 -4.24
CA GLY A 272 -15.09 -3.68 -2.84
C GLY A 272 -13.95 -3.02 -2.06
N GLY A 273 -12.85 -2.66 -2.72
CA GLY A 273 -11.76 -1.90 -2.13
C GLY A 273 -12.23 -0.52 -1.66
N ARG A 274 -11.81 -0.11 -0.46
CA ARG A 274 -12.16 1.19 0.15
C ARG A 274 -10.95 1.92 0.73
N ARG A 275 -9.97 1.16 1.21
CA ARG A 275 -8.73 1.71 1.77
C ARG A 275 -7.53 1.04 1.14
N THR A 276 -6.43 1.75 1.07
CA THR A 276 -5.17 1.24 0.53
C THR A 276 -4.06 1.42 1.55
N TYR A 277 -3.14 0.47 1.60
CA TYR A 277 -1.94 0.55 2.42
C TYR A 277 -0.70 0.13 1.63
N LEU A 278 0.45 0.57 2.10
CA LEU A 278 1.76 0.17 1.60
C LEU A 278 2.78 0.18 2.73
N GLU A 279 3.89 -0.50 2.50
CA GLU A 279 5.02 -0.61 3.42
C GLU A 279 6.26 -0.04 2.75
N VAL A 280 6.95 0.90 3.40
CA VAL A 280 8.09 1.62 2.83
C VAL A 280 9.14 1.91 3.88
N LEU A 281 10.42 1.70 3.57
CA LEU A 281 11.51 2.12 4.44
C LEU A 281 11.54 3.65 4.56
N LEU A 282 11.70 4.16 5.78
CA LEU A 282 11.70 5.60 6.07
C LEU A 282 12.74 6.35 5.21
N GLU A 283 13.90 5.75 4.97
CA GLU A 283 14.99 6.32 4.17
C GLU A 283 14.68 6.44 2.67
N ASN A 284 13.63 5.76 2.17
CA ASN A 284 13.23 5.84 0.77
C ASN A 284 12.49 7.16 0.48
N ALA A 285 13.23 8.26 0.52
CA ALA A 285 12.70 9.62 0.38
C ALA A 285 11.90 9.83 -0.90
N ALA A 286 12.29 9.17 -2.01
CA ALA A 286 11.58 9.28 -3.28
C ALA A 286 10.18 8.62 -3.22
N ALA A 287 10.09 7.42 -2.63
CA ALA A 287 8.82 6.73 -2.44
C ALA A 287 7.96 7.47 -1.41
N MET A 288 8.53 7.87 -0.28
CA MET A 288 7.86 8.68 0.75
C MET A 288 7.26 9.96 0.16
N ALA A 289 8.02 10.72 -0.63
CA ALA A 289 7.52 11.92 -1.29
C ALA A 289 6.39 11.63 -2.29
N THR A 290 6.42 10.46 -2.94
CA THR A 290 5.34 10.03 -3.87
C THR A 290 4.07 9.69 -3.09
N TYR A 291 4.17 8.88 -2.04
CA TYR A 291 3.02 8.42 -1.27
C TYR A 291 2.36 9.55 -0.46
N THR A 292 3.16 10.43 0.16
CA THR A 292 2.63 11.59 0.89
C THR A 292 1.81 12.51 -0.02
N ARG A 293 2.27 12.74 -1.27
CA ARG A 293 1.52 13.51 -2.28
C ARG A 293 0.23 12.82 -2.73
N LEU A 294 0.20 11.50 -2.71
CA LEU A 294 -1.01 10.69 -2.97
C LEU A 294 -1.95 10.60 -1.77
N GLY A 295 -1.69 11.36 -0.70
CA GLY A 295 -2.56 11.40 0.47
C GLY A 295 -2.37 10.23 1.43
N TYR A 296 -1.31 9.42 1.27
CA TYR A 296 -0.94 8.44 2.29
C TYR A 296 -0.43 9.14 3.55
N ARG A 297 -0.79 8.59 4.72
CA ARG A 297 -0.32 9.01 6.03
C ARG A 297 0.12 7.79 6.83
N GLU A 298 1.00 7.98 7.80
CA GLU A 298 1.51 6.92 8.66
C GLU A 298 0.38 6.30 9.51
N ALA A 299 0.30 4.97 9.51
CA ALA A 299 -0.53 4.20 10.43
C ALA A 299 0.29 3.76 11.64
N TYR A 300 1.42 3.11 11.38
CA TYR A 300 2.36 2.60 12.38
C TYR A 300 3.72 2.34 11.71
N ARG A 301 4.71 2.02 12.54
CA ARG A 301 6.04 1.57 12.12
C ARG A 301 6.34 0.20 12.67
N TYR A 302 7.21 -0.54 11.99
CA TYR A 302 7.71 -1.80 12.50
C TYR A 302 9.21 -1.96 12.25
N ARG A 303 9.82 -2.84 13.04
CA ARG A 303 11.17 -3.38 12.84
C ARG A 303 11.15 -4.90 12.87
N TYR A 304 12.28 -5.50 12.55
CA TYR A 304 12.53 -6.91 12.77
C TYR A 304 13.43 -7.08 13.98
N LEU A 305 13.00 -7.90 14.94
CA LEU A 305 13.85 -8.39 16.02
C LEU A 305 14.36 -9.79 15.71
N THR A 306 15.44 -10.19 16.35
CA THR A 306 16.00 -11.54 16.29
C THR A 306 16.59 -11.94 17.65
N SER A 307 16.66 -13.24 17.93
CA SER A 307 17.35 -13.78 19.10
C SER A 307 18.82 -14.13 18.86
N ARG A 308 19.33 -13.97 17.63
CA ARG A 308 20.70 -14.31 17.24
C ARG A 308 21.32 -13.27 16.31
#